data_AF-A0A0D3L3L7-F1
#
_entry.id   AF-A0A0D3L3L7-F1
#
_cell.length_a   1.000
_cell.length_b   1.000
_cell.length_c   1.000
_cell.angle_alpha   90.00
_cell.angle_beta   90.00
_cell.angle_gamma   90.00
#
_symmetry.space_group_name_H-M   'P 1'
#
loop_
_entity.id
_entity.type
_entity.pdbx_description
1 polymer ?
#
loop_
_entity_poly.entity_id
_entity_poly.type
_entity_poly.pdbx_seq_one_letter_code
_entity_poly.pdbx_strand_id
1 'polypeptide(L)'
;GASGGIGQPLSLLLKNSPLVSRLTLYYIVHTPGVAADLSHIETRATVKGYLGPEQLPDCLKGCDLVVIPAGVPRKPGMTRDDLFNTNATIVATLTATCAQHCPEAMICIIANPVNSTIPITSEVFKKHGVYNPNKIFGVTTLDVVRANAFVAELKGLDPARVNVPVIGGHAGKTIIPLISQCTPKVDFPQDQLTTLTGRIQEAGTEVVKAKAGAGSATLSMAYAGARFVFSLVDAINGKE
;
A
#
# COMPACT_ATOMS: atom_id res chain seq x y z
N GLY A 1 4.10 8.36 6.13
CA GLY A 1 4.14 8.89 4.75
C GLY A 1 2.88 9.65 4.38
N ALA A 2 2.26 10.37 5.33
CA ALA A 2 0.89 10.89 5.19
C ALA A 2 0.73 12.09 4.25
N SER A 3 1.73 12.95 4.09
CA SER A 3 1.61 14.15 3.24
C SER A 3 1.85 13.89 1.75
N GLY A 4 2.26 12.68 1.37
CA GLY A 4 2.55 12.32 -0.02
C GLY A 4 1.31 12.03 -0.86
N GLY A 5 1.51 11.82 -2.17
CA GLY A 5 0.40 11.63 -3.12
C GLY A 5 -0.49 10.41 -2.86
N ILE A 6 0.04 9.33 -2.29
CA ILE A 6 -0.77 8.20 -1.78
C ILE A 6 -1.25 8.50 -0.36
N GLY A 7 -0.39 9.10 0.47
CA GLY A 7 -0.62 9.31 1.89
C GLY A 7 -1.88 10.10 2.21
N GLN A 8 -2.12 11.22 1.52
CA GLN A 8 -3.28 12.06 1.80
C GLN A 8 -4.61 11.35 1.49
N PRO A 9 -4.85 10.84 0.26
CA PRO A 9 -6.09 10.12 -0.03
C PRO A 9 -6.24 8.83 0.79
N LEU A 10 -5.13 8.15 1.14
CA LEU A 10 -5.19 7.00 2.04
C LEU A 10 -5.65 7.41 3.44
N SER A 11 -5.09 8.50 3.97
CA SER A 11 -5.45 9.03 5.29
C SER A 11 -6.92 9.47 5.34
N LEU A 12 -7.43 10.06 4.26
CA LEU A 12 -8.86 10.37 4.10
C LEU A 12 -9.73 9.11 4.18
N LEU A 13 -9.40 8.07 3.40
CA LEU A 13 -10.17 6.82 3.42
C LEU A 13 -10.15 6.15 4.81
N LEU A 14 -9.00 6.18 5.50
CA LEU A 14 -8.88 5.66 6.86
C LEU A 14 -9.70 6.48 7.86
N LYS A 15 -9.66 7.82 7.78
CA LYS A 15 -10.47 8.72 8.63
C LYS A 15 -11.97 8.50 8.42
N ASN A 16 -12.41 8.17 7.20
CA ASN A 16 -13.81 7.94 6.90
C ASN A 16 -14.35 6.60 7.44
N SER A 17 -13.48 5.70 7.91
CA SER A 17 -13.86 4.33 8.22
C SER A 17 -14.39 4.11 9.64
N PRO A 18 -15.51 3.35 9.74
CA PRO A 18 -15.96 2.50 10.82
C PRO A 18 -14.99 1.94 11.80
N LEU A 19 -13.82 1.57 11.29
CA LEU A 19 -12.92 0.62 11.92
C LEU A 19 -11.78 1.34 12.64
N VAL A 20 -11.51 2.60 12.28
CA VAL A 20 -10.42 3.39 12.84
C VAL A 20 -10.92 4.20 14.04
N SER A 21 -10.25 4.10 15.18
CA SER A 21 -10.53 4.89 16.39
C SER A 21 -9.52 6.04 16.57
N ARG A 22 -8.28 5.82 16.16
CA ARG A 22 -7.17 6.79 16.21
C ARG A 22 -6.34 6.71 14.95
N LEU A 23 -6.10 7.86 14.32
CA LEU A 23 -5.29 8.01 13.12
C LEU A 23 -4.12 8.95 13.39
N THR A 24 -2.92 8.39 13.53
CA THR A 24 -1.67 9.15 13.66
C THR A 24 -1.01 9.28 12.29
N LEU A 25 -0.68 10.52 11.92
CA LEU A 25 -0.13 10.85 10.61
C LEU A 25 1.31 11.29 10.77
N TYR A 26 2.22 10.65 10.03
CA TYR A 26 3.64 11.03 10.03
C TYR A 26 4.14 11.42 8.64
N TYR A 27 4.91 12.51 8.58
CA TYR A 27 5.73 12.91 7.46
C TYR A 27 6.87 13.82 7.90
N ILE A 28 7.79 14.11 6.99
CA ILE A 28 8.88 15.09 7.21
C ILE A 28 8.49 16.53 6.88
N VAL A 29 7.35 16.73 6.21
CA VAL A 29 6.80 18.03 5.78
C VAL A 29 5.27 18.01 5.79
N HIS A 30 4.65 19.17 5.99
CA HIS A 30 3.21 19.43 5.81
C HIS A 30 2.22 18.63 6.67
N THR A 31 2.66 17.68 7.50
CA THR A 31 1.74 16.84 8.30
C THR A 31 0.78 17.63 9.20
N PRO A 32 1.17 18.77 9.82
CA PRO A 32 0.23 19.56 10.63
C PRO A 32 -0.99 20.04 9.84
N GLY A 33 -0.79 20.50 8.60
CA GLY A 33 -1.88 20.96 7.73
C GLY A 33 -2.81 19.81 7.32
N VAL A 34 -2.22 18.66 6.93
CA VAL A 34 -3.00 17.47 6.57
C VAL A 34 -3.82 16.95 7.74
N ALA A 35 -3.26 16.96 8.96
CA ALA A 35 -3.99 16.55 10.16
C ALA A 35 -5.10 17.53 10.54
N ALA A 36 -4.86 18.83 10.43
CA ALA A 36 -5.88 19.85 10.67
C ALA A 36 -7.07 19.67 9.72
N ASP A 37 -6.80 19.54 8.42
CA ASP A 37 -7.80 19.29 7.38
C ASP A 37 -8.68 18.07 7.70
N LEU A 38 -8.04 16.90 7.89
CA LEU A 38 -8.76 15.66 8.19
C LEU A 38 -9.51 15.67 9.52
N SER A 39 -9.11 16.50 10.48
CA SER A 39 -9.76 16.57 11.79
C SER A 39 -11.15 17.19 11.76
N HIS A 40 -11.48 17.95 10.71
CA HIS A 40 -12.81 18.55 10.52
C HIS A 40 -13.89 17.56 10.08
N ILE A 41 -13.50 16.36 9.62
CA ILE A 41 -14.43 15.35 9.14
C ILE A 41 -15.21 14.74 10.32
N GLU A 42 -16.54 14.71 10.21
CA GLU A 42 -17.52 14.24 11.21
C GLU A 42 -17.54 12.71 11.44
N THR A 43 -16.37 12.10 11.65
CA THR A 43 -16.23 10.69 11.98
C THR A 43 -15.48 10.47 13.28
N ARG A 44 -15.66 9.29 13.89
CA ARG A 44 -15.15 8.96 15.24
C ARG A 44 -13.62 9.03 15.40
N ALA A 45 -12.85 8.78 14.34
CA ALA A 45 -11.41 8.63 14.46
C ALA A 45 -10.76 9.96 14.87
N THR A 46 -10.04 9.97 15.98
CA THR A 46 -9.20 11.13 16.35
C THR A 46 -8.01 11.22 15.40
N VAL A 47 -7.63 12.43 14.97
CA VAL A 47 -6.52 12.66 14.04
C VAL A 47 -5.42 13.45 14.74
N LYS A 48 -4.17 12.98 14.64
CA LYS A 48 -3.01 13.73 15.13
C LYS A 48 -1.86 13.67 14.13
N GLY A 49 -1.31 14.83 13.81
CA GLY A 49 -0.16 14.97 12.92
C GLY A 49 1.17 15.01 13.69
N TYR A 50 2.18 14.37 13.13
CA TYR A 50 3.55 14.31 13.63
C TYR A 50 4.52 14.68 12.49
N LEU A 51 5.45 15.56 12.80
CA LEU A 51 6.36 16.19 11.85
C LEU A 51 7.82 15.97 12.25
N GLY A 52 8.58 15.33 11.36
CA GLY A 52 10.02 15.15 11.50
C GLY A 52 10.45 14.03 12.47
N PRO A 53 11.71 13.59 12.40
CA PRO A 53 12.18 12.37 13.07
C PRO A 53 11.92 12.33 14.58
N GLU A 54 12.07 13.47 15.26
CA GLU A 54 11.87 13.59 16.71
C GLU A 54 10.45 13.23 17.15
N GLN A 55 9.47 13.39 16.26
CA GLN A 55 8.06 13.11 16.56
C GLN A 55 7.60 11.73 16.07
N LEU A 56 8.44 11.00 15.33
CA LEU A 56 8.10 9.67 14.82
C LEU A 56 7.80 8.65 15.95
N PRO A 57 8.58 8.57 17.04
CA PRO A 57 8.26 7.68 18.15
C PRO A 57 6.85 7.90 18.72
N ASP A 58 6.44 9.14 18.92
CA ASP A 58 5.12 9.47 19.45
C ASP A 58 3.98 9.20 18.46
N CYS A 59 4.27 9.19 17.16
CA CYS A 59 3.32 8.76 16.15
C CYS A 59 3.01 7.25 16.23
N LEU A 60 3.99 6.45 16.64
CA LEU A 60 3.95 4.98 16.59
C LEU A 60 3.42 4.34 17.88
N LYS A 61 3.52 5.03 19.01
CA LYS A 61 3.09 4.49 20.32
C LYS A 61 1.64 3.98 20.27
N GLY A 62 1.47 2.71 20.63
CA GLY A 62 0.18 2.03 20.74
C GLY A 62 -0.54 1.81 19.40
N CYS A 63 0.16 1.85 18.26
CA CYS A 63 -0.45 1.53 16.98
C CYS A 63 -0.64 0.02 16.83
N ASP A 64 -1.84 -0.40 16.41
CA ASP A 64 -2.12 -1.80 16.04
C ASP A 64 -1.65 -2.12 14.62
N LEU A 65 -1.61 -1.11 13.75
CA LEU A 65 -1.25 -1.22 12.34
C LEU A 65 -0.49 0.04 11.88
N VAL A 66 0.57 -0.15 11.09
CA VAL A 66 1.37 0.92 10.48
C VAL A 66 1.43 0.74 8.97
N VAL A 67 0.97 1.75 8.22
CA VAL A 67 1.07 1.77 6.75
C VAL A 67 2.20 2.69 6.30
N ILE A 68 3.10 2.17 5.46
CA ILE A 68 4.28 2.90 4.97
C ILE A 68 4.17 3.11 3.45
N PRO A 69 3.46 4.16 2.99
CA PRO A 69 3.52 4.64 1.61
C PRO A 69 4.70 5.60 1.36
N ALA A 70 5.53 5.84 2.37
CA ALA A 70 6.64 6.78 2.30
C ALA A 70 7.71 6.28 1.32
N GLY A 71 7.96 7.06 0.29
CA GLY A 71 8.97 6.78 -0.71
C GLY A 71 8.93 7.84 -1.80
N VAL A 72 10.01 7.94 -2.55
CA VAL A 72 10.09 8.81 -3.72
C VAL A 72 9.39 8.10 -4.88
N PRO A 73 8.47 8.75 -5.61
CA PRO A 73 7.92 8.19 -6.84
C PRO A 73 8.99 8.22 -7.93
N ARG A 74 8.89 7.29 -8.90
CA ARG A 74 9.79 7.31 -10.06
C ARG A 74 9.66 8.64 -10.81
N LYS A 75 10.78 9.33 -11.01
CA LYS A 75 10.87 10.57 -11.80
C LYS A 75 11.52 10.29 -13.16
N PRO A 76 11.26 11.10 -14.20
CA PRO A 76 12.04 11.07 -15.44
C PRO A 76 13.54 11.15 -15.15
N GLY A 77 14.34 10.30 -15.80
CA GLY A 77 15.80 10.24 -15.62
C GLY A 77 16.30 9.41 -14.43
N MET A 78 15.44 9.00 -13.49
CA MET A 78 15.83 8.16 -12.35
C MET A 78 15.99 6.69 -12.79
N THR A 79 17.13 6.08 -12.46
CA THR A 79 17.36 4.65 -12.72
C THR A 79 16.54 3.79 -11.74
N ARG A 80 16.46 2.48 -12.01
CA ARG A 80 15.83 1.54 -11.06
C ARG A 80 16.61 1.46 -9.74
N ASP A 81 17.93 1.53 -9.83
CA ASP A 81 18.81 1.42 -8.66
C ASP A 81 18.76 2.69 -7.80
N ASP A 82 18.67 3.88 -8.40
CA ASP A 82 18.50 5.14 -7.66
C ASP A 82 17.23 5.12 -6.81
N LEU A 83 16.12 4.66 -7.41
CA LEU A 83 14.84 4.53 -6.73
C LEU A 83 14.92 3.52 -5.58
N PHE A 84 15.57 2.37 -5.83
CA PHE A 84 15.79 1.35 -4.81
C PHE A 84 16.62 1.91 -3.65
N ASN A 85 17.80 2.47 -3.90
CA ASN A 85 18.69 2.98 -2.85
C ASN A 85 18.04 4.06 -1.98
N THR A 86 17.28 4.95 -2.63
CA THR A 86 16.54 6.01 -1.92
C THR A 86 15.47 5.41 -1.01
N ASN A 87 14.61 4.55 -1.56
CA ASN A 87 13.49 4.01 -0.81
C ASN A 87 13.92 2.93 0.20
N ALA A 88 15.01 2.20 -0.06
CA ALA A 88 15.61 1.27 0.88
C ALA A 88 16.02 1.98 2.18
N THR A 89 16.68 3.14 2.06
CA THR A 89 17.08 3.95 3.22
C THR A 89 15.86 4.47 3.99
N ILE A 90 14.84 4.96 3.29
CA ILE A 90 13.60 5.44 3.91
C ILE A 90 12.91 4.30 4.67
N VAL A 91 12.72 3.15 4.04
CA VAL A 91 12.05 1.99 4.64
C VAL A 91 12.86 1.47 5.83
N ALA A 92 14.17 1.31 5.70
CA ALA A 92 15.01 0.82 6.79
C ALA A 92 14.91 1.72 8.04
N THR A 93 14.98 3.04 7.86
CA THR A 93 14.84 4.00 8.97
C THR A 93 13.46 3.92 9.63
N LEU A 94 12.37 3.98 8.84
CA LEU A 94 11.02 3.97 9.40
C LEU A 94 10.70 2.65 10.11
N THR A 95 11.11 1.53 9.52
CA THR A 95 10.85 0.19 10.08
C THR A 95 11.69 -0.09 11.31
N ALA A 96 12.90 0.47 11.42
CA ALA A 96 13.68 0.42 12.65
C ALA A 96 12.96 1.13 13.80
N THR A 97 12.39 2.32 13.56
CA THR A 97 11.59 3.02 14.56
C THR A 97 10.30 2.26 14.90
N CYS A 98 9.66 1.59 13.92
CA CYS A 98 8.52 0.71 14.20
C CYS A 98 8.93 -0.46 15.11
N ALA A 99 10.05 -1.13 14.83
CA ALA A 99 10.56 -2.23 15.64
C ALA A 99 10.86 -1.79 17.09
N GLN A 100 11.26 -0.53 17.30
CA GLN A 100 11.56 0.01 18.63
C GLN A 100 10.32 0.47 19.41
N HIS A 101 9.28 0.97 18.73
CA HIS A 101 8.16 1.67 19.40
C HIS A 101 6.79 1.01 19.26
N CYS A 102 6.61 0.12 18.28
CA CYS A 102 5.39 -0.65 18.08
C CYS A 102 5.68 -2.02 17.44
N PRO A 103 6.55 -2.87 18.05
CA PRO A 103 7.00 -4.13 17.46
C PRO A 103 5.85 -5.11 17.16
N GLU A 104 4.74 -5.00 17.90
CA GLU A 104 3.57 -5.85 17.74
C GLU A 104 2.57 -5.37 16.68
N ALA A 105 2.79 -4.21 16.07
CA ALA A 105 1.91 -3.67 15.04
C ALA A 105 1.99 -4.50 13.74
N MET A 106 0.90 -4.58 13.01
CA MET A 106 0.92 -5.06 11.62
C MET A 106 1.57 -4.01 10.72
N ILE A 107 2.67 -4.38 10.05
CA ILE A 107 3.46 -3.49 9.20
C ILE A 107 3.09 -3.69 7.74
N CYS A 108 2.49 -2.67 7.13
CA CYS A 108 2.01 -2.69 5.74
C CYS A 108 2.90 -1.81 4.85
N ILE A 109 3.78 -2.43 4.06
CA ILE A 109 4.72 -1.72 3.18
C ILE A 109 4.10 -1.50 1.80
N ILE A 110 3.92 -0.22 1.44
CA ILE A 110 3.52 0.22 0.09
C ILE A 110 4.75 0.78 -0.67
N ALA A 111 5.77 1.22 0.05
CA ALA A 111 6.98 1.80 -0.52
C ALA A 111 7.65 0.87 -1.54
N ASN A 112 7.80 1.36 -2.77
CA ASN A 112 8.40 0.62 -3.86
C ASN A 112 9.94 0.64 -3.81
N PRO A 113 10.64 -0.40 -4.31
CA PRO A 113 10.07 -1.64 -4.86
C PRO A 113 9.71 -2.65 -3.76
N VAL A 114 8.43 -3.06 -3.69
CA VAL A 114 7.90 -3.94 -2.62
C VAL A 114 8.68 -5.25 -2.50
N ASN A 115 9.09 -5.82 -3.63
CA ASN A 115 9.86 -7.07 -3.70
C ASN A 115 11.19 -7.00 -2.91
N SER A 116 11.74 -5.80 -2.70
CA SER A 116 12.99 -5.60 -1.97
C SER A 116 12.79 -4.92 -0.62
N THR A 117 11.78 -4.06 -0.49
CA THR A 117 11.50 -3.35 0.77
C THR A 117 10.92 -4.27 1.85
N ILE A 118 10.26 -5.38 1.48
CA ILE A 118 9.82 -6.40 2.44
C ILE A 118 10.99 -7.19 3.06
N PRO A 119 11.95 -7.72 2.27
CA PRO A 119 13.18 -8.27 2.83
C PRO A 119 13.92 -7.29 3.75
N ILE A 120 14.05 -6.01 3.35
CA ILE A 120 14.66 -4.97 4.20
C ILE A 120 13.92 -4.85 5.54
N THR A 121 12.59 -4.73 5.50
CA THR A 121 11.76 -4.63 6.70
C THR A 121 11.97 -5.85 7.61
N SER A 122 12.00 -7.05 7.03
CA SER A 122 12.21 -8.29 7.76
C SER A 122 13.57 -8.33 8.44
N GLU A 123 14.65 -7.99 7.73
CA GLU A 123 16.00 -7.98 8.30
C GLU A 123 16.19 -6.89 9.37
N VAL A 124 15.56 -5.72 9.20
CA VAL A 124 15.55 -4.67 10.22
C VAL A 124 14.86 -5.15 11.49
N PHE A 125 13.70 -5.82 11.38
CA PHE A 125 13.00 -6.38 12.54
C PHE A 125 13.79 -7.52 13.19
N LYS A 126 14.46 -8.38 12.41
CA LYS A 126 15.35 -9.43 12.95
C LYS A 126 16.52 -8.84 13.72
N LYS A 127 17.14 -7.78 13.19
CA LYS A 127 18.23 -7.05 13.86
C LYS A 127 17.80 -6.47 15.22
N HIS A 128 16.54 -6.11 15.37
CA HIS A 128 15.96 -5.63 16.63
C HIS A 128 15.40 -6.76 17.52
N GLY A 129 15.48 -8.02 17.10
CA GLY A 129 15.01 -9.18 17.88
C GLY A 129 13.49 -9.31 17.99
N VAL A 130 12.72 -8.62 17.14
CA VAL A 130 11.24 -8.53 17.23
C VAL A 130 10.53 -8.99 15.95
N TYR A 131 11.22 -9.76 15.11
CA TYR A 131 10.65 -10.23 13.86
C TYR A 131 9.52 -11.25 14.07
N ASN A 132 8.33 -10.87 13.64
CA ASN A 132 7.20 -11.77 13.48
C ASN A 132 6.77 -11.80 12.00
N PRO A 133 7.00 -12.92 11.27
CA PRO A 133 6.65 -13.01 9.85
C PRO A 133 5.14 -12.88 9.59
N ASN A 134 4.29 -13.18 10.59
CA ASN A 134 2.83 -13.11 10.45
C ASN A 134 2.28 -11.67 10.52
N LYS A 135 3.15 -10.67 10.75
CA LYS A 135 2.75 -9.26 10.92
C LYS A 135 3.38 -8.31 9.90
N ILE A 136 4.15 -8.80 8.92
CA ILE A 136 4.83 -7.95 7.93
C ILE A 136 4.28 -8.25 6.54
N PHE A 137 3.70 -7.24 5.91
CA PHE A 137 2.93 -7.38 4.68
C PHE A 137 3.43 -6.43 3.58
N GLY A 138 3.72 -6.99 2.41
CA GLY A 138 3.88 -6.22 1.18
C GLY A 138 2.50 -5.99 0.56
N VAL A 139 2.08 -4.74 0.43
CA VAL A 139 0.73 -4.43 -0.06
C VAL A 139 0.68 -4.55 -1.58
N THR A 140 0.29 -5.72 -2.08
CA THR A 140 0.11 -6.03 -3.52
C THR A 140 -1.34 -5.90 -3.98
N THR A 141 -2.25 -5.45 -3.10
CA THR A 141 -3.70 -5.38 -3.33
C THR A 141 -4.09 -4.59 -4.57
N LEU A 142 -3.26 -3.63 -5.02
CA LEU A 142 -3.54 -2.88 -6.25
C LEU A 142 -3.52 -3.76 -7.50
N ASP A 143 -2.71 -4.83 -7.52
CA ASP A 143 -2.67 -5.75 -8.66
C ASP A 143 -3.96 -6.59 -8.72
N VAL A 144 -4.47 -7.02 -7.56
CA VAL A 144 -5.77 -7.68 -7.44
C VAL A 144 -6.90 -6.74 -7.87
N VAL A 145 -6.89 -5.48 -7.41
CA VAL A 145 -7.89 -4.48 -7.79
C VAL A 145 -7.90 -4.26 -9.31
N ARG A 146 -6.72 -4.16 -9.94
CA ARG A 146 -6.59 -4.05 -11.40
C ARG A 146 -7.09 -5.29 -12.12
N ALA A 147 -6.70 -6.47 -11.67
CA ALA A 147 -7.13 -7.74 -12.26
C ALA A 147 -8.66 -7.88 -12.21
N ASN A 148 -9.28 -7.58 -11.07
CA ASN A 148 -10.74 -7.60 -10.92
C ASN A 148 -11.41 -6.62 -11.88
N ALA A 149 -10.92 -5.38 -11.96
CA ALA A 149 -11.47 -4.36 -12.84
C ALA A 149 -11.36 -4.74 -14.33
N PHE A 150 -10.20 -5.22 -14.78
CA PHE A 150 -9.98 -5.57 -16.19
C PHE A 150 -10.73 -6.84 -16.61
N VAL A 151 -10.80 -7.85 -15.74
CA VAL A 151 -11.61 -9.05 -16.01
C VAL A 151 -13.09 -8.68 -16.10
N ALA A 152 -13.59 -7.85 -15.17
CA ALA A 152 -14.97 -7.40 -15.16
C ALA A 152 -15.33 -6.62 -16.42
N GLU A 153 -14.47 -5.69 -16.84
CA GLU A 153 -14.61 -4.91 -18.09
C GLU A 153 -14.76 -5.83 -19.30
N LEU A 154 -13.85 -6.80 -19.47
CA LEU A 154 -13.84 -7.69 -20.64
C LEU A 154 -14.99 -8.72 -20.65
N LYS A 155 -15.61 -8.98 -19.50
CA LYS A 155 -16.71 -9.95 -19.36
C LYS A 155 -18.07 -9.32 -19.12
N GLY A 156 -18.16 -7.99 -19.08
CA GLY A 156 -19.41 -7.29 -18.77
C GLY A 156 -19.95 -7.63 -17.37
N LEU A 157 -19.06 -7.86 -16.40
CA LEU A 157 -19.41 -8.19 -15.03
C LEU A 157 -19.34 -6.95 -14.13
N ASP A 158 -19.99 -7.02 -12.97
CA ASP A 158 -19.77 -6.06 -11.89
C ASP A 158 -18.40 -6.34 -11.22
N PRO A 159 -17.43 -5.39 -11.25
CA PRO A 159 -16.11 -5.60 -10.64
C PRO A 159 -16.15 -5.82 -9.13
N ALA A 160 -17.21 -5.39 -8.43
CA ALA A 160 -17.38 -5.67 -7.00
C ALA A 160 -17.62 -7.17 -6.72
N ARG A 161 -18.03 -7.95 -7.74
CA ARG A 161 -18.28 -9.39 -7.66
C ARG A 161 -17.19 -10.24 -8.30
N VAL A 162 -16.15 -9.62 -8.85
CA VAL A 162 -15.00 -10.32 -9.44
C VAL A 162 -13.88 -10.40 -8.43
N ASN A 163 -13.29 -11.59 -8.28
CA ASN A 163 -12.10 -11.83 -7.48
C ASN A 163 -11.10 -12.70 -8.23
N VAL A 164 -9.97 -12.12 -8.61
CA VAL A 164 -8.84 -12.77 -9.26
C VAL A 164 -7.68 -12.85 -8.28
N PRO A 165 -7.25 -14.05 -7.86
CA PRO A 165 -6.02 -14.19 -7.10
C PRO A 165 -4.81 -13.73 -7.92
N VAL A 166 -3.93 -12.94 -7.31
CA VAL A 166 -2.66 -12.51 -7.92
C VAL A 166 -1.52 -12.91 -6.99
N ILE A 167 -0.54 -13.63 -7.53
CA ILE A 167 0.59 -14.19 -6.76
C ILE A 167 1.94 -13.69 -7.30
N GLY A 168 3.03 -14.08 -6.63
CA GLY A 168 4.40 -13.77 -7.03
C GLY A 168 4.94 -12.53 -6.33
N GLY A 169 5.07 -11.42 -7.05
CA GLY A 169 5.57 -10.14 -6.57
C GLY A 169 4.90 -8.95 -7.24
N HIS A 170 5.43 -7.75 -7.01
CA HIS A 170 4.85 -6.46 -7.44
C HIS A 170 5.75 -5.71 -8.45
N ALA A 171 6.27 -6.42 -9.45
CA ALA A 171 7.09 -5.80 -10.50
C ALA A 171 7.04 -6.58 -11.83
N GLY A 172 6.40 -6.00 -12.84
CA GLY A 172 6.32 -6.55 -14.21
C GLY A 172 5.92 -8.03 -14.20
N LYS A 173 6.75 -8.88 -14.83
CA LYS A 173 6.53 -10.34 -14.92
C LYS A 173 6.42 -11.09 -13.58
N THR A 174 6.79 -10.48 -12.46
CA THR A 174 6.60 -11.10 -11.14
C THR A 174 5.13 -11.05 -10.68
N ILE A 175 4.30 -10.20 -11.30
CA ILE A 175 2.86 -10.13 -11.06
C ILE A 175 2.19 -11.25 -11.86
N ILE A 176 1.62 -12.23 -11.18
CA ILE A 176 1.04 -13.44 -11.81
C ILE A 176 -0.45 -13.52 -11.48
N PRO A 177 -1.35 -12.98 -12.34
CA PRO A 177 -2.79 -13.10 -12.16
C PRO A 177 -3.26 -14.51 -12.50
N LEU A 178 -3.84 -15.22 -11.52
CA LEU A 178 -4.37 -16.56 -11.68
C LEU A 178 -5.80 -16.50 -12.23
N ILE A 179 -5.95 -16.09 -13.49
CA ILE A 179 -7.27 -15.96 -14.15
C ILE A 179 -8.06 -17.28 -14.11
N SER A 180 -7.38 -18.42 -14.14
CA SER A 180 -7.99 -19.74 -14.00
C SER A 180 -8.69 -19.98 -12.65
N GLN A 181 -8.39 -19.18 -11.63
CA GLN A 181 -8.99 -19.22 -10.29
C GLN A 181 -9.93 -18.03 -10.03
N CYS A 182 -10.28 -17.27 -11.08
CA CYS A 182 -11.21 -16.17 -10.95
C CYS A 182 -12.58 -16.64 -10.44
N THR A 183 -13.17 -15.86 -9.54
CA THR A 183 -14.57 -16.00 -9.10
C THR A 183 -15.36 -14.76 -9.53
N PRO A 184 -16.47 -14.88 -10.28
CA PRO A 184 -16.96 -16.11 -10.92
C PRO A 184 -15.96 -16.65 -11.94
N LYS A 185 -16.11 -17.93 -12.32
CA LYS A 185 -15.27 -18.53 -13.37
C LYS A 185 -15.42 -17.72 -14.66
N VAL A 186 -14.30 -17.44 -15.32
CA VAL A 186 -14.23 -16.79 -16.63
C VAL A 186 -13.35 -17.59 -17.57
N ASP A 187 -13.76 -17.70 -18.83
CA ASP A 187 -12.99 -18.37 -19.88
C ASP A 187 -12.56 -17.33 -20.93
N PHE A 188 -11.27 -17.24 -21.23
CA PHE A 188 -10.72 -16.35 -22.23
C PHE A 188 -10.00 -17.15 -23.33
N PRO A 189 -10.14 -16.76 -24.62
CA PRO A 189 -9.21 -17.20 -25.67
C PRO A 189 -7.75 -16.89 -25.30
N GLN A 190 -6.82 -17.72 -25.75
CA GLN A 190 -5.41 -17.65 -25.32
C GLN A 190 -4.74 -16.31 -25.65
N ASP A 191 -5.07 -15.71 -26.79
CA ASP A 191 -4.61 -14.38 -27.20
C ASP A 191 -5.12 -13.30 -26.25
N GLN A 192 -6.43 -13.29 -25.93
CA GLN A 192 -7.01 -12.35 -24.98
C GLN A 192 -6.44 -12.53 -23.57
N LEU A 193 -6.24 -13.78 -23.14
CA LEU A 193 -5.65 -14.10 -21.83
C LEU A 193 -4.22 -13.58 -21.72
N THR A 194 -3.44 -13.71 -22.80
CA THR A 194 -2.05 -13.23 -22.87
C THR A 194 -2.02 -11.70 -22.80
N THR A 195 -2.87 -11.02 -23.57
CA THR A 195 -2.99 -9.55 -23.54
C THR A 195 -3.46 -9.03 -22.19
N LEU A 196 -4.47 -9.66 -21.58
CA LEU A 196 -4.97 -9.31 -20.24
C LEU A 196 -3.87 -9.44 -19.19
N THR A 197 -3.13 -10.56 -19.21
CA THR A 197 -2.01 -10.80 -18.28
C THR A 197 -0.94 -9.72 -18.43
N GLY A 198 -0.56 -9.39 -19.68
CA GLY A 198 0.39 -8.32 -19.96
C GLY A 198 -0.09 -6.95 -19.47
N ARG A 199 -1.38 -6.61 -19.69
CA ARG A 199 -1.98 -5.36 -19.20
C ARG A 199 -1.94 -5.28 -17.67
N ILE A 200 -2.24 -6.36 -16.95
CA ILE A 200 -2.16 -6.40 -15.48
C ILE A 200 -0.72 -6.13 -15.01
N GLN A 201 0.27 -6.76 -15.65
CA GLN A 201 1.70 -6.60 -15.32
C GLN A 201 2.22 -5.19 -15.58
N GLU A 202 1.73 -4.52 -16.63
CA GLU A 202 2.21 -3.20 -17.07
C GLU A 202 1.31 -2.03 -16.65
N ALA A 203 0.18 -2.27 -15.97
CA ALA A 203 -0.76 -1.23 -15.55
C ALA A 203 -0.12 -0.11 -14.71
N GLY A 204 0.92 -0.41 -13.95
CA GLY A 204 1.72 0.60 -13.24
C GLY A 204 2.44 1.55 -14.20
N THR A 205 3.09 0.98 -15.22
CA THR A 205 3.78 1.72 -16.28
C THR A 205 2.80 2.55 -17.12
N GLU A 206 1.62 2.00 -17.43
CA GLU A 206 0.56 2.72 -18.16
C GLU A 206 0.13 3.99 -17.43
N VAL A 207 -0.10 3.93 -16.11
CA VAL A 207 -0.48 5.11 -15.31
C VAL A 207 0.64 6.16 -15.28
N VAL A 208 1.90 5.75 -15.15
CA VAL A 208 3.05 6.69 -15.17
C VAL A 208 3.14 7.40 -16.53
N LYS A 209 2.93 6.67 -17.62
CA LYS A 209 2.89 7.25 -18.98
C LYS A 209 1.72 8.21 -19.14
N ALA A 210 0.51 7.82 -18.71
CA ALA A 210 -0.68 8.65 -18.78
C ALA A 210 -0.58 9.94 -17.95
N LYS A 211 0.18 9.91 -16.85
CA LYS A 211 0.50 11.10 -16.04
C LYS A 211 1.68 11.91 -16.58
N ALA A 212 2.22 11.59 -17.76
CA ALA A 212 3.35 12.26 -18.37
C ALA A 212 4.56 12.42 -17.43
N GLY A 213 4.81 11.42 -16.57
CA GLY A 213 5.92 11.46 -15.59
C GLY A 213 5.65 12.28 -14.33
N ALA A 214 4.46 12.88 -14.15
CA ALA A 214 4.04 13.61 -12.94
C ALA A 214 3.67 12.67 -11.77
N GLY A 215 4.37 11.53 -11.66
CA GLY A 215 4.17 10.50 -10.63
C GLY A 215 3.47 9.24 -11.14
N SER A 216 3.06 8.40 -10.20
CA SER A 216 2.46 7.07 -10.43
C SER A 216 1.02 7.00 -9.89
N ALA A 217 0.46 5.79 -9.78
CA ALA A 217 -0.84 5.57 -9.18
C ALA A 217 -0.88 6.09 -7.73
N THR A 218 -1.82 6.99 -7.45
CA THR A 218 -2.00 7.62 -6.13
C THR A 218 -3.36 7.26 -5.55
N LEU A 219 -4.44 7.64 -6.24
CA LEU A 219 -5.81 7.42 -5.79
C LEU A 219 -6.19 5.93 -5.72
N SER A 220 -5.93 5.18 -6.80
CA SER A 220 -6.20 3.73 -6.81
C SER A 220 -5.32 2.97 -5.82
N MET A 221 -4.10 3.44 -5.57
CA MET A 221 -3.23 2.87 -4.53
C MET A 221 -3.74 3.19 -3.13
N ALA A 222 -4.27 4.38 -2.88
CA ALA A 222 -4.93 4.71 -1.62
C ALA A 222 -6.16 3.83 -1.37
N TYR A 223 -7.01 3.62 -2.40
CA TYR A 223 -8.12 2.68 -2.34
C TYR A 223 -7.66 1.26 -2.00
N ALA A 224 -6.67 0.74 -2.73
CA ALA A 224 -6.15 -0.61 -2.51
C ALA A 224 -5.50 -0.76 -1.12
N GLY A 225 -4.75 0.24 -0.66
CA GLY A 225 -4.15 0.28 0.67
C GLY A 225 -5.22 0.31 1.77
N ALA A 226 -6.26 1.14 1.64
CA ALA A 226 -7.36 1.19 2.59
C ALA A 226 -8.12 -0.14 2.66
N ARG A 227 -8.42 -0.76 1.50
CA ARG A 227 -9.02 -2.10 1.42
C ARG A 227 -8.20 -3.12 2.20
N PHE A 228 -6.88 -3.14 2.00
CA PHE A 228 -6.00 -4.06 2.72
C PHE A 228 -6.00 -3.84 4.24
N VAL A 229 -5.93 -2.58 4.66
CA VAL A 229 -6.00 -2.21 6.09
C VAL A 229 -7.33 -2.66 6.71
N PHE A 230 -8.45 -2.41 6.05
CA PHE A 230 -9.76 -2.81 6.58
C PHE A 230 -9.90 -4.33 6.67
N SER A 231 -9.40 -5.09 5.69
CA SER A 231 -9.37 -6.54 5.78
C SER A 231 -8.55 -7.04 6.98
N LEU A 232 -7.41 -6.41 7.27
CA LEU A 232 -6.61 -6.74 8.46
C LEU A 232 -7.34 -6.37 9.76
N VAL A 233 -7.97 -5.20 9.83
CA VAL A 233 -8.72 -4.78 11.02
C VAL A 233 -9.94 -5.67 11.26
N ASP A 234 -10.67 -6.04 10.21
CA ASP A 234 -11.76 -7.01 10.28
C ASP A 234 -11.27 -8.36 10.85
N ALA A 235 -10.12 -8.86 10.39
CA ALA A 235 -9.52 -10.09 10.89
C ALA A 235 -9.08 -9.97 12.37
N ILE A 236 -8.50 -8.82 12.78
CA ILE A 236 -8.18 -8.53 14.19
C ILE A 236 -9.44 -8.57 15.05
N ASN A 237 -10.57 -8.09 14.52
CA ASN A 237 -11.86 -8.08 15.19
C ASN A 237 -12.59 -9.43 15.15
N GLY A 238 -11.98 -10.49 14.60
CA GLY A 238 -12.52 -11.85 14.60
C GLY A 238 -13.55 -12.12 13.50
N LYS A 239 -13.55 -11.36 12.40
CA LYS A 239 -14.39 -11.65 11.24
C LYS A 239 -13.85 -12.85 10.46
N GLU A 240 -14.73 -13.83 10.19
CA GLU A 240 -14.46 -15.04 9.38
C GLU A 240 -14.89 -14.88 7.92
#